data_AF-A0A919FRA2-F1
#
_entry.id   AF-A0A919FRA2-F1
#
_cell.length_a   1.000
_cell.length_b   1.000
_cell.length_c   1.000
_cell.angle_alpha   90.00
_cell.angle_beta   90.00
_cell.angle_gamma   90.00
#
_symmetry.space_group_name_H-M   'P 1'
#
loop_
_entity.id
_entity.type
_entity.pdbx_description
1 polymer ?
#
loop_
_entity_poly.entity_id
_entity_poly.type
_entity_poly.pdbx_seq_one_letter_code
_entity_poly.pdbx_strand_id
1 'polypeptide(L)'
;MCFLRDLGGATVLAESCTEGRQLAYAGIECEDDEQPVGALFEQRRVSGEWSDAALVEEESCLAERRQQIDIPAAAARAFQEMEIAPSDVNVQPPDGWTLVNVDTIAFTDTTPRTLSTSLFGIPVEIRAVPNTYAWDFGDGSAPLTTTDPGAPYPAHTIAHAYAKKGAATISLTTTWRGQFRLAGEPTWRDVAGEGTTVSSSDSLEILEARARLVEDLYGG
;
A
#
# COMPACT_ATOMS: atom_id res chain seq x y z
N MET A 1 -13.44 -0.72 66.71
CA MET A 1 -12.01 -0.42 66.49
C MET A 1 -11.67 -0.83 65.07
N CYS A 2 -11.36 0.12 64.20
CA CYS A 2 -10.83 -0.17 62.87
C CYS A 2 -9.39 0.34 62.84
N PHE A 3 -8.47 -0.53 62.41
CA PHE A 3 -7.04 -0.22 62.31
C PHE A 3 -6.75 0.25 60.89
N LEU A 4 -6.07 1.40 60.75
CA LEU A 4 -5.36 1.73 59.51
C LEU A 4 -4.11 0.85 59.47
N ARG A 5 -4.01 -0.01 58.46
CA ARG A 5 -2.79 -0.77 58.19
C ARG A 5 -2.02 0.00 57.13
N ASP A 6 -1.17 0.92 57.56
CA ASP A 6 -0.18 1.54 56.70
C ASP A 6 1.00 0.57 56.54
N LEU A 7 1.46 0.37 55.31
CA LEU A 7 2.60 -0.49 54.95
C LEU A 7 3.95 0.09 55.41
N GLY A 8 3.97 1.20 56.16
CA GLY A 8 5.16 1.81 56.76
C GLY A 8 5.39 1.58 58.26
N GLY A 9 4.55 0.81 58.96
CA GLY A 9 4.85 0.34 60.33
C GLY A 9 4.59 1.31 61.49
N ALA A 10 3.83 2.39 61.33
CA ALA A 10 3.37 3.22 62.45
C ALA A 10 1.85 3.41 62.43
N THR A 11 1.12 2.65 63.27
CA THR A 11 -0.31 2.85 63.52
C THR A 11 -0.52 4.07 64.43
N VAL A 12 -1.15 5.15 63.93
CA VAL A 12 -1.62 6.28 64.75
C VAL A 12 -3.13 6.15 64.98
N LEU A 13 -3.58 6.26 66.24
CA LEU A 13 -5.00 6.25 66.61
C LEU A 13 -5.64 7.61 66.28
N ALA A 14 -6.70 7.61 65.46
CA ALA A 14 -7.54 8.78 65.22
C ALA A 14 -8.81 8.72 66.09
N GLU A 15 -9.19 9.84 66.70
CA GLU A 15 -10.20 9.92 67.78
C GLU A 15 -11.65 10.11 67.29
N SER A 16 -11.91 10.16 65.98
CA SER A 16 -13.28 10.10 65.46
C SER A 16 -13.33 9.52 64.06
N CYS A 17 -14.06 8.40 63.90
CA CYS A 17 -14.46 7.90 62.60
C CYS A 17 -15.86 8.46 62.32
N THR A 18 -15.96 9.55 61.57
CA THR A 18 -17.23 9.91 60.94
C THR A 18 -17.63 8.80 59.97
N GLU A 19 -18.89 8.40 59.98
CA GLU A 19 -19.42 7.37 59.08
C GLU A 19 -19.28 7.89 57.63
N GLY A 20 -18.25 7.42 56.95
CA GLY A 20 -17.85 7.86 55.62
C GLY A 20 -16.74 6.97 55.11
N ARG A 21 -16.85 6.51 53.85
CA ARG A 21 -15.76 5.80 53.19
C ARG A 21 -14.68 6.81 52.83
N GLN A 22 -13.46 6.60 53.31
CA GLN A 22 -12.27 7.28 52.80
C GLN A 22 -11.47 6.28 51.96
N LEU A 23 -11.09 6.65 50.73
CA LEU A 23 -10.16 5.86 49.94
C LEU A 23 -8.80 5.86 50.66
N ALA A 24 -8.33 4.69 51.08
CA ALA A 24 -7.03 4.54 51.74
C ALA A 24 -5.86 4.69 50.76
N TYR A 25 -6.09 4.38 49.48
CA TYR A 25 -5.12 4.49 48.41
C TYR A 25 -5.84 4.57 47.06
N ALA A 26 -5.43 5.48 46.18
CA ALA A 26 -6.05 5.70 44.87
C ALA A 26 -5.20 5.22 43.69
N GLY A 27 -3.97 4.74 43.93
CA GLY A 27 -2.98 4.51 42.88
C GLY A 27 -2.19 5.76 42.52
N ILE A 28 -1.18 5.59 41.67
CA ILE A 28 -0.53 6.70 40.95
C ILE A 28 -1.43 7.26 39.84
N GLU A 29 -1.33 8.56 39.63
CA GLU A 29 -1.94 9.26 38.50
C GLU A 29 -0.98 9.25 37.32
N CYS A 30 -1.49 8.83 36.15
CA CYS A 30 -0.72 8.74 34.91
C CYS A 30 -1.30 9.69 33.85
N GLU A 31 -0.50 10.00 32.82
CA GLU A 31 -1.00 10.77 31.68
C GLU A 31 -2.08 9.98 30.90
N ASP A 32 -2.88 10.68 30.08
CA ASP A 32 -4.04 10.08 29.38
C ASP A 32 -3.67 8.91 28.44
N ASP A 33 -2.40 8.78 28.04
CA ASP A 33 -1.83 7.72 27.20
C ASP A 33 -0.97 6.69 27.95
N GLU A 34 -1.01 6.73 29.29
CA GLU A 34 -0.27 5.85 30.16
C GLU A 34 -1.22 5.07 31.08
N GLN A 35 -0.84 3.84 31.44
CA GLN A 35 -1.64 3.02 32.35
C GLN A 35 -0.88 2.78 33.67
N PRO A 36 -1.52 3.04 34.84
CA PRO A 36 -0.88 2.76 36.12
C PRO A 36 -0.70 1.26 36.30
N VAL A 37 0.54 0.84 36.56
CA VAL A 37 0.83 -0.51 37.04
C VAL A 37 1.18 -0.46 38.52
N GLY A 38 0.56 -1.38 39.27
CA GLY A 38 0.85 -1.53 40.69
C GLY A 38 2.28 -2.02 40.93
N ALA A 39 2.81 -1.70 42.11
CA ALA A 39 4.11 -2.16 42.56
C ALA A 39 4.26 -3.69 42.52
N LEU A 40 5.44 -4.17 42.11
CA LEU A 40 5.78 -5.59 42.07
C LEU A 40 6.50 -5.99 43.34
N PHE A 41 6.03 -7.04 44.00
CA PHE A 41 6.65 -7.61 45.19
C PHE A 41 7.07 -9.07 44.94
N GLU A 42 8.25 -9.45 45.45
CA GLU A 42 8.75 -10.82 45.45
C GLU A 42 8.77 -11.37 46.88
N GLN A 43 8.36 -12.63 47.03
CA GLN A 43 8.62 -13.43 48.23
C GLN A 43 9.46 -14.63 47.84
N ARG A 44 10.49 -14.91 48.63
CA ARG A 44 11.34 -16.08 48.43
C ARG A 44 10.99 -17.14 49.47
N ARG A 45 10.94 -18.40 49.05
CA ARG A 45 10.67 -19.53 49.94
C ARG A 45 11.97 -20.22 50.31
N VAL A 46 12.32 -20.23 51.60
CA VAL A 46 13.52 -20.88 52.11
C VAL A 46 13.11 -21.85 53.22
N SER A 47 13.52 -23.11 53.11
CA SER A 47 13.21 -24.17 54.09
C SER A 47 11.72 -24.37 54.38
N GLY A 48 10.83 -24.07 53.43
CA GLY A 48 9.39 -24.29 53.52
C GLY A 48 8.57 -23.08 53.98
N GLU A 49 9.22 -22.04 54.52
CA GLU A 49 8.59 -20.79 54.94
C GLU A 49 8.80 -19.67 53.89
N TRP A 50 7.81 -18.78 53.78
CA TRP A 50 7.88 -17.61 52.90
C TRP A 50 8.58 -16.46 53.62
N SER A 51 9.44 -15.73 52.92
CA SER A 51 9.97 -14.46 53.40
C SER A 51 8.89 -13.39 53.41
N ASP A 52 9.16 -12.29 54.11
CA ASP A 52 8.42 -11.05 53.88
C ASP A 52 8.49 -10.63 52.41
N ALA A 53 7.46 -9.89 51.97
CA ALA A 53 7.39 -9.36 50.61
C ALA A 53 8.44 -8.26 50.45
N ALA A 54 9.40 -8.47 49.56
CA ALA A 54 10.36 -7.45 49.15
C ALA A 54 9.83 -6.72 47.92
N LEU A 55 9.85 -5.39 47.95
CA LEU A 55 9.53 -4.56 46.80
C LEU A 55 10.61 -4.77 45.72
N VAL A 56 10.20 -5.13 44.51
CA VAL A 56 11.07 -5.34 43.35
C VAL A 56 11.01 -4.12 42.44
N GLU A 57 9.79 -3.66 42.14
CA GLU A 57 9.55 -2.46 41.36
C GLU A 57 8.45 -1.64 42.03
N GLU A 58 8.67 -0.33 42.09
CA GLU A 58 7.65 0.62 42.52
C GLU A 58 6.53 0.67 41.48
N GLU A 59 5.37 1.19 41.88
CA GLU A 59 4.33 1.51 40.92
C GLU A 59 4.84 2.52 39.89
N SER A 60 4.44 2.34 38.65
CA SER A 60 4.90 3.19 37.55
C SER A 60 3.80 3.37 36.51
N CYS A 61 3.91 4.45 35.75
CA CYS A 61 3.08 4.63 34.58
C CYS A 61 3.75 3.89 33.43
N LEU A 62 3.11 2.82 32.96
CA LEU A 62 3.53 2.21 31.71
C LEU A 62 2.92 3.03 30.59
N ALA A 63 3.78 3.79 29.92
CA ALA A 63 3.45 4.31 28.60
C ALA A 63 2.99 3.16 27.74
N GLU A 64 1.73 3.22 27.32
CA GLU A 64 1.14 2.23 26.44
C GLU A 64 1.76 2.41 25.06
N ARG A 65 3.02 2.02 24.90
CA ARG A 65 3.57 1.62 23.61
C ARG A 65 2.89 0.32 23.17
N ARG A 66 1.56 0.34 23.10
CA ARG A 66 0.83 -0.45 22.14
C ARG A 66 1.37 0.01 20.80
N GLN A 67 2.26 -0.76 20.21
CA GLN A 67 2.33 -0.79 18.75
C GLN A 67 0.95 -1.23 18.30
N GLN A 68 0.03 -0.28 18.17
CA GLN A 68 -1.27 -0.54 17.61
C GLN A 68 -1.02 -1.16 16.25
N ILE A 69 -1.63 -2.32 16.01
CA ILE A 69 -1.51 -3.01 14.72
C ILE A 69 -2.10 -2.07 13.66
N ASP A 70 -1.22 -1.38 12.95
CA ASP A 70 -1.57 -0.47 11.88
C ASP A 70 -1.65 -1.26 10.57
N ILE A 71 -2.83 -1.83 10.33
CA ILE A 71 -3.12 -2.57 9.10
C ILE A 71 -2.93 -1.69 7.86
N PRO A 72 -3.41 -0.42 7.80
CA PRO A 72 -3.11 0.48 6.69
C PRO A 72 -1.61 0.61 6.38
N ALA A 73 -0.77 0.84 7.39
CA ALA A 73 0.68 0.97 7.18
C ALA A 73 1.32 -0.36 6.73
N ALA A 74 0.87 -1.49 7.27
CA ALA A 74 1.33 -2.80 6.82
C ALA A 74 0.89 -3.14 5.40
N ALA A 75 -0.34 -2.75 5.02
CA ALA A 75 -0.85 -2.92 3.66
C ALA A 75 -0.07 -2.05 2.65
N ALA A 76 0.31 -0.83 3.03
CA ALA A 76 1.17 0.01 2.20
C ALA A 76 2.54 -0.61 1.95
N ARG A 77 3.18 -1.20 2.98
CA ARG A 77 4.45 -1.92 2.82
C ARG A 77 4.30 -3.15 1.92
N ALA A 78 3.26 -3.95 2.16
CA ALA A 78 2.98 -5.13 1.35
C ALA A 78 2.66 -4.77 -0.11
N PHE A 79 2.03 -3.62 -0.38
CA PHE A 79 1.84 -3.10 -1.73
C PHE A 79 3.17 -2.69 -2.40
N GLN A 80 4.07 -2.04 -1.66
CA GLN A 80 5.40 -1.67 -2.18
C GLN A 80 6.26 -2.90 -2.50
N GLU A 81 6.06 -4.00 -1.79
CA GLU A 81 6.73 -5.28 -2.01
C GLU A 81 6.00 -6.18 -3.02
N MET A 82 4.81 -5.77 -3.49
CA MET A 82 4.01 -6.56 -4.41
C MET A 82 4.67 -6.62 -5.80
N GLU A 83 4.87 -7.83 -6.32
CA GLU A 83 5.22 -8.02 -7.72
C GLU A 83 4.00 -7.76 -8.62
N ILE A 84 3.93 -6.56 -9.19
CA ILE A 84 2.84 -6.16 -10.08
C ILE A 84 3.15 -6.67 -11.49
N ALA A 85 2.28 -7.54 -12.01
CA ALA A 85 2.34 -7.94 -13.42
C ALA A 85 2.07 -6.71 -14.32
N PRO A 86 2.96 -6.40 -15.30
CA PRO A 86 2.78 -5.25 -16.18
C PRO A 86 1.49 -5.33 -17.02
N SER A 87 1.09 -4.19 -17.57
CA SER A 87 0.00 -4.14 -18.55
C SER A 87 0.52 -4.47 -19.94
N ASP A 88 -0.27 -5.14 -20.76
CA ASP A 88 0.14 -5.50 -22.12
C ASP A 88 0.17 -4.28 -23.04
N VAL A 89 1.12 -4.23 -23.97
CA VAL A 89 1.18 -3.20 -25.02
C VAL A 89 0.58 -3.76 -26.29
N ASN A 90 -0.56 -3.20 -26.72
CA ASN A 90 -1.20 -3.57 -27.97
C ASN A 90 -0.98 -2.49 -29.02
N VAL A 91 -0.64 -2.90 -30.23
CA VAL A 91 -0.30 -2.00 -31.35
C VAL A 91 -1.16 -2.34 -32.57
N GLN A 92 -1.63 -1.31 -33.28
CA GLN A 92 -2.29 -1.47 -34.58
C GLN A 92 -1.61 -0.58 -35.64
N PRO A 93 -1.35 -1.10 -36.86
CA PRO A 93 -1.70 -2.44 -37.35
C PRO A 93 -0.96 -3.61 -36.65
N PRO A 94 -1.57 -4.81 -36.56
CA PRO A 94 -1.00 -5.92 -35.79
C PRO A 94 0.17 -6.63 -36.49
N ASP A 95 0.39 -6.37 -37.78
CA ASP A 95 1.31 -7.14 -38.62
C ASP A 95 2.80 -6.78 -38.42
N GLY A 96 3.13 -5.99 -37.39
CA GLY A 96 4.51 -5.62 -37.05
C GLY A 96 5.11 -4.56 -37.98
N TRP A 97 4.30 -3.86 -38.76
CA TRP A 97 4.75 -2.73 -39.58
C TRP A 97 3.72 -1.59 -39.61
N THR A 98 4.23 -0.39 -39.89
CA THR A 98 3.43 0.82 -40.10
C THR A 98 4.02 1.67 -41.23
N LEU A 99 3.36 2.75 -41.60
CA LEU A 99 3.85 3.70 -42.60
C LEU A 99 4.25 5.02 -41.96
N VAL A 100 5.26 5.66 -42.55
CA VAL A 100 5.58 7.06 -42.27
C VAL A 100 4.34 7.94 -42.49
N ASN A 101 4.08 8.86 -41.56
CA ASN A 101 2.93 9.77 -41.54
C ASN A 101 1.55 9.07 -41.47
N VAL A 102 1.50 7.81 -41.04
CA VAL A 102 0.26 7.10 -40.74
C VAL A 102 0.20 6.79 -39.25
N ASP A 103 -0.99 6.96 -38.66
CA ASP A 103 -1.23 6.73 -37.26
C ASP A 103 -1.00 5.26 -36.89
N THR A 104 -0.04 5.05 -35.99
CA THR A 104 0.16 3.80 -35.27
C THR A 104 -0.58 3.91 -33.95
N ILE A 105 -1.59 3.07 -33.74
CA ILE A 105 -2.45 3.11 -32.55
C ILE A 105 -1.82 2.25 -31.45
N ALA A 106 -1.81 2.75 -30.22
CA ALA A 106 -1.33 2.01 -29.04
C ALA A 106 -2.40 2.01 -27.94
N PHE A 107 -2.59 0.89 -27.26
CA PHE A 107 -3.53 0.79 -26.13
C PHE A 107 -3.17 -0.35 -25.17
N THR A 108 -3.72 -0.30 -23.96
CA THR A 108 -3.46 -1.28 -22.89
C THR A 108 -4.71 -1.64 -22.10
N ASP A 109 -4.59 -2.60 -21.19
CA ASP A 109 -5.67 -3.01 -20.29
C ASP A 109 -5.75 -2.14 -19.02
N THR A 110 -6.93 -2.11 -18.39
CA THR A 110 -7.17 -1.40 -17.13
C THR A 110 -7.38 -2.33 -15.95
N THR A 111 -6.97 -3.61 -16.06
CA THR A 111 -7.35 -4.64 -15.11
C THR A 111 -6.51 -4.52 -13.82
N PRO A 112 -7.12 -4.41 -12.63
CA PRO A 112 -6.36 -4.40 -11.39
C PRO A 112 -5.61 -5.71 -11.15
N ARG A 113 -4.39 -5.64 -10.62
CA ARG A 113 -3.64 -6.83 -10.18
C ARG A 113 -3.88 -7.02 -8.69
N THR A 114 -4.32 -8.19 -8.24
CA THR A 114 -4.73 -8.44 -6.84
C THR A 114 -3.86 -9.52 -6.20
N LEU A 115 -3.46 -9.29 -4.95
CA LEU A 115 -2.74 -10.18 -4.06
C LEU A 115 -3.59 -10.43 -2.81
N SER A 116 -3.90 -11.70 -2.54
CA SER A 116 -4.50 -12.11 -1.26
C SER A 116 -3.39 -12.54 -0.30
N THR A 117 -3.37 -11.96 0.90
CA THR A 117 -2.34 -12.24 1.91
C THR A 117 -2.89 -12.11 3.32
N SER A 118 -2.05 -12.30 4.34
CA SER A 118 -2.39 -12.11 5.75
C SER A 118 -1.44 -11.11 6.38
N LEU A 119 -2.00 -10.08 7.03
CA LEU A 119 -1.24 -9.10 7.80
C LEU A 119 -1.55 -9.31 9.28
N PHE A 120 -0.53 -9.68 10.06
CA PHE A 120 -0.67 -9.98 11.50
C PHE A 120 -1.74 -11.04 11.80
N GLY A 121 -1.90 -12.03 10.92
CA GLY A 121 -2.93 -13.07 11.05
C GLY A 121 -4.31 -12.69 10.52
N ILE A 122 -4.49 -11.45 10.04
CA ILE A 122 -5.75 -10.95 9.48
C ILE A 122 -5.72 -11.10 7.96
N PRO A 123 -6.66 -11.85 7.35
CA PRO A 123 -6.70 -12.01 5.91
C PRO A 123 -7.12 -10.71 5.23
N VAL A 124 -6.35 -10.31 4.22
CA VAL A 124 -6.55 -9.08 3.44
C VAL A 124 -6.41 -9.34 1.95
N GLU A 125 -7.00 -8.47 1.14
CA GLU A 125 -6.72 -8.37 -0.28
C GLU A 125 -6.11 -7.01 -0.56
N ILE A 126 -5.02 -6.99 -1.32
CA ILE A 126 -4.32 -5.80 -1.78
C ILE A 126 -4.40 -5.80 -3.30
N ARG A 127 -4.71 -4.67 -3.93
CA ARG A 127 -4.73 -4.54 -5.38
C ARG A 127 -3.97 -3.32 -5.87
N ALA A 128 -3.24 -3.50 -6.96
CA ALA A 128 -2.67 -2.46 -7.79
C ALA A 128 -3.69 -2.06 -8.86
N VAL A 129 -4.10 -0.80 -8.89
CA VAL A 129 -5.01 -0.25 -9.91
C VAL A 129 -4.21 0.68 -10.82
N PRO A 130 -4.23 0.50 -12.16
CA PRO A 130 -3.57 1.42 -13.08
C PRO A 130 -4.08 2.84 -12.88
N ASN A 131 -3.18 3.82 -12.89
CA ASN A 131 -3.51 5.22 -12.64
C ASN A 131 -3.06 6.15 -13.79
N THR A 132 -1.81 6.03 -14.22
CA THR A 132 -1.26 6.82 -15.32
C THR A 132 -0.43 5.94 -16.24
N TYR A 133 -0.36 6.36 -17.50
CA TYR A 133 0.29 5.67 -18.60
C TYR A 133 1.24 6.64 -19.29
N ALA A 134 2.52 6.27 -19.39
CA ALA A 134 3.51 7.00 -20.18
C ALA A 134 3.98 6.13 -21.35
N TRP A 135 3.64 6.58 -22.56
CA TRP A 135 3.95 5.91 -23.82
C TRP A 135 5.20 6.53 -24.45
N ASP A 136 6.24 5.72 -24.64
CA ASP A 136 7.41 6.05 -25.46
C ASP A 136 7.30 5.29 -26.79
N PHE A 137 7.26 6.02 -27.92
CA PHE A 137 7.08 5.43 -29.23
C PHE A 137 8.38 4.94 -29.88
N GLY A 138 9.55 5.12 -29.24
CA GLY A 138 10.81 4.52 -29.64
C GLY A 138 11.52 5.21 -30.81
N ASP A 139 11.06 6.37 -31.26
CA ASP A 139 11.68 7.16 -32.35
C ASP A 139 12.42 8.42 -31.86
N GLY A 140 12.54 8.58 -30.53
CA GLY A 140 13.17 9.74 -29.88
C GLY A 140 12.25 10.96 -29.73
N SER A 141 10.97 10.84 -30.07
CA SER A 141 9.95 11.82 -29.67
C SER A 141 9.75 11.83 -28.14
N ALA A 142 9.17 12.90 -27.62
CA ALA A 142 8.87 12.98 -26.18
C ALA A 142 7.76 11.98 -25.81
N PRO A 143 7.86 11.26 -24.68
CA PRO A 143 6.82 10.36 -24.23
C PRO A 143 5.47 11.07 -24.01
N LEU A 144 4.38 10.38 -24.33
CA LEU A 144 3.02 10.82 -24.08
C LEU A 144 2.51 10.28 -22.74
N THR A 145 2.25 11.16 -21.78
CA THR A 145 1.69 10.81 -20.47
C THR A 145 0.20 11.14 -20.39
N THR A 146 -0.63 10.17 -19.97
CA THR A 146 -2.09 10.29 -19.91
C THR A 146 -2.70 9.40 -18.82
N THR A 147 -3.97 9.63 -18.47
CA THR A 147 -4.80 8.70 -17.69
C THR A 147 -5.69 7.82 -18.57
N ASP A 148 -5.69 8.05 -19.88
CA ASP A 148 -6.43 7.26 -20.86
C ASP A 148 -5.60 6.03 -21.27
N PRO A 149 -6.09 4.79 -21.09
CA PRO A 149 -5.38 3.58 -21.50
C PRO A 149 -5.26 3.43 -23.03
N GLY A 150 -5.94 4.26 -23.80
CA GLY A 150 -6.09 4.08 -25.24
C GLY A 150 -7.28 3.18 -25.58
N ALA A 151 -7.59 3.12 -26.87
CA ALA A 151 -8.61 2.25 -27.42
C ALA A 151 -8.20 1.76 -28.81
N PRO A 152 -8.67 0.58 -29.24
CA PRO A 152 -8.42 0.10 -30.59
C PRO A 152 -9.20 0.92 -31.63
N TYR A 153 -8.78 0.84 -32.90
CA TYR A 153 -9.56 1.32 -34.03
C TYR A 153 -10.98 0.69 -34.03
N PRO A 154 -12.04 1.44 -34.41
CA PRO A 154 -12.05 2.81 -34.95
C PRO A 154 -12.03 3.93 -33.91
N ALA A 155 -12.37 3.65 -32.65
CA ALA A 155 -12.55 4.65 -31.59
C ALA A 155 -11.26 4.92 -30.80
N HIS A 156 -10.11 4.86 -31.46
CA HIS A 156 -8.82 5.03 -30.83
C HIS A 156 -8.62 6.44 -30.28
N THR A 157 -7.85 6.54 -29.20
CA THR A 157 -7.57 7.81 -28.51
C THR A 157 -6.07 8.09 -28.37
N ILE A 158 -5.23 7.07 -28.54
CA ILE A 158 -3.77 7.16 -28.50
C ILE A 158 -3.21 6.65 -29.81
N ALA A 159 -2.51 7.53 -30.53
CA ALA A 159 -1.84 7.22 -31.77
C ALA A 159 -0.58 8.07 -31.95
N HIS A 160 0.36 7.57 -32.75
CA HIS A 160 1.59 8.26 -33.13
C HIS A 160 1.91 8.07 -34.60
N ALA A 161 2.24 9.16 -35.28
CA ALA A 161 2.65 9.16 -36.67
C ALA A 161 4.17 9.31 -36.77
N TYR A 162 4.85 8.25 -37.19
CA TYR A 162 6.30 8.24 -37.34
C TYR A 162 6.75 9.12 -38.52
N ALA A 163 7.77 9.95 -38.30
CA ALA A 163 8.28 10.89 -39.32
C ALA A 163 9.35 10.30 -40.25
N LYS A 164 9.99 9.19 -39.85
CA LYS A 164 11.10 8.57 -40.58
C LYS A 164 10.95 7.06 -40.60
N LYS A 165 11.33 6.45 -41.72
CA LYS A 165 11.46 4.99 -41.82
C LYS A 165 12.52 4.46 -40.86
N GLY A 166 12.36 3.23 -40.41
CA GLY A 166 13.24 2.62 -39.41
C GLY A 166 12.56 1.46 -38.69
N ALA A 167 13.02 1.15 -37.49
CA ALA A 167 12.36 0.24 -36.57
C ALA A 167 12.15 0.95 -35.24
N ALA A 168 11.05 0.65 -34.56
CA ALA A 168 10.72 1.21 -33.26
C ALA A 168 10.15 0.13 -32.33
N THR A 169 10.32 0.31 -31.03
CA THR A 169 9.68 -0.50 -29.99
C THR A 169 8.92 0.44 -29.08
N ILE A 170 7.61 0.25 -28.98
CA ILE A 170 6.77 1.08 -28.12
C ILE A 170 6.92 0.56 -26.69
N SER A 171 7.25 1.43 -25.75
CA SER A 171 7.35 1.10 -24.33
C SER A 171 6.28 1.84 -23.53
N LEU A 172 5.68 1.13 -22.58
CA LEU A 172 4.67 1.65 -21.68
C LEU A 172 5.19 1.59 -20.25
N THR A 173 5.23 2.74 -19.59
CA THR A 173 5.37 2.81 -18.14
C THR A 173 4.00 3.04 -17.51
N THR A 174 3.53 2.10 -16.69
CA THR A 174 2.26 2.23 -15.97
C THR A 174 2.55 2.53 -14.50
N THR A 175 1.97 3.60 -13.97
CA THR A 175 1.97 3.89 -12.53
C THR A 175 0.68 3.39 -11.91
N TRP A 176 0.80 2.73 -10.77
CA TRP A 176 -0.26 2.02 -10.08
C TRP A 176 -0.52 2.64 -8.72
N ARG A 177 -1.79 2.83 -8.38
CA ARG A 177 -2.21 3.15 -7.01
C ARG A 177 -2.63 1.87 -6.31
N GLY A 178 -2.21 1.73 -5.06
CA GLY A 178 -2.55 0.58 -4.24
C GLY A 178 -3.86 0.79 -3.48
N GLN A 179 -4.62 -0.28 -3.32
CA GLN A 179 -5.77 -0.33 -2.42
C GLN A 179 -5.75 -1.62 -1.63
N PHE A 180 -6.34 -1.62 -0.44
CA PHE A 180 -6.53 -2.81 0.36
C PHE A 180 -7.93 -2.91 0.94
N ARG A 181 -8.32 -4.11 1.31
CA ARG A 181 -9.51 -4.40 2.12
C ARG A 181 -9.28 -5.63 2.99
N LEU A 182 -10.07 -5.76 4.05
CA LEU A 182 -10.13 -7.04 4.77
C LEU A 182 -10.85 -8.06 3.89
N ALA A 183 -10.42 -9.32 3.93
CA ALA A 183 -11.00 -10.36 3.09
C ALA A 183 -12.50 -10.51 3.39
N GLY A 184 -13.33 -10.47 2.34
CA GLY A 184 -14.79 -10.55 2.45
C GLY A 184 -15.50 -9.21 2.67
N GLU A 185 -14.78 -8.12 2.96
CA GLU A 185 -15.37 -6.78 3.02
C GLU A 185 -15.64 -6.22 1.61
N PRO A 186 -16.70 -5.42 1.40
CA PRO A 186 -16.97 -4.82 0.10
C PRO A 186 -16.09 -3.59 -0.19
N THR A 187 -15.58 -2.93 0.85
CA THR A 187 -15.00 -1.59 0.74
C THR A 187 -13.48 -1.63 0.61
N TRP A 188 -12.97 -1.09 -0.49
CA TRP A 188 -11.55 -0.83 -0.71
C TRP A 188 -11.13 0.49 -0.07
N ARG A 189 -9.91 0.53 0.46
CA ARG A 189 -9.26 1.72 1.03
C ARG A 189 -7.92 1.93 0.34
N ASP A 190 -7.56 3.16 0.05
CA ASP A 190 -6.27 3.46 -0.58
C ASP A 190 -5.11 3.14 0.37
N VAL A 191 -4.00 2.64 -0.17
CA VAL A 191 -2.73 2.56 0.55
C VAL A 191 -1.80 3.68 0.10
N ALA A 192 -0.92 4.10 0.98
CA ALA A 192 0.09 5.10 0.65
C ALA A 192 1.14 4.53 -0.33
N GLY A 193 1.62 5.40 -1.23
CA GLY A 193 2.64 5.08 -2.22
C GLY A 193 2.08 4.64 -3.57
N GLU A 194 2.98 4.52 -4.54
CA GLU A 194 2.68 4.09 -5.91
C GLU A 194 3.62 2.94 -6.29
N GLY A 195 3.18 2.10 -7.22
CA GLY A 195 4.02 1.11 -7.89
C GLY A 195 4.21 1.49 -9.35
N THR A 196 5.26 1.01 -10.00
CA THR A 196 5.50 1.25 -11.43
C THR A 196 5.88 -0.04 -12.12
N THR A 197 5.34 -0.27 -13.31
CA THR A 197 5.74 -1.36 -14.20
C THR A 197 6.10 -0.82 -15.57
N VAL A 198 6.95 -1.55 -16.29
CA VAL A 198 7.33 -1.24 -17.67
C VAL A 198 7.07 -2.47 -18.53
N SER A 199 6.46 -2.27 -19.69
CA SER A 199 6.28 -3.27 -20.74
C SER A 199 6.64 -2.67 -22.10
N SER A 200 6.87 -3.54 -23.08
CA SER A 200 7.21 -3.13 -24.44
C SER A 200 6.48 -4.00 -25.46
N SER A 201 6.19 -3.43 -26.62
CA SER A 201 5.70 -4.16 -27.79
C SER A 201 6.79 -5.02 -28.43
N ASP A 202 6.40 -5.85 -29.40
CA ASP A 202 7.34 -6.33 -30.41
C ASP A 202 7.92 -5.18 -31.25
N SER A 203 8.99 -5.44 -32.00
CA SER A 203 9.57 -4.46 -32.93
C SER A 203 8.61 -4.15 -34.07
N LEU A 204 8.39 -2.86 -34.34
CA LEU A 204 7.57 -2.32 -35.42
C LEU A 204 8.47 -1.80 -36.55
N GLU A 205 8.28 -2.30 -37.77
CA GLU A 205 8.97 -1.78 -38.97
C GLU A 205 8.22 -0.58 -39.55
N ILE A 206 8.90 0.55 -39.71
CA ILE A 206 8.32 1.78 -40.26
C ILE A 206 8.75 1.90 -41.72
N LEU A 207 7.78 1.74 -42.61
CA LEU A 207 7.98 1.73 -44.05
C LEU A 207 7.56 3.06 -44.70
N GLU A 208 8.06 3.32 -45.90
CA GLU A 208 7.68 4.49 -46.70
C GLU A 208 6.99 4.02 -47.98
N ALA A 209 5.74 4.45 -48.19
CA ALA A 209 5.01 4.18 -49.42
C ALA A 209 5.46 5.15 -50.54
N ARG A 210 5.68 4.63 -51.75
CA ARG A 210 5.99 5.44 -52.93
C ARG A 210 4.84 5.37 -53.92
N ALA A 211 4.29 6.53 -54.29
CA ALA A 211 3.31 6.60 -55.35
C ALA A 211 3.99 6.36 -56.71
N ARG A 212 3.39 5.50 -57.53
CA ARG A 212 3.74 5.33 -58.94
C ARG A 212 2.47 5.50 -59.76
N LEU A 213 2.51 6.40 -60.74
CA LEU A 213 1.43 6.52 -61.71
C LEU A 213 1.49 5.30 -62.64
N VAL A 214 0.37 4.59 -62.79
CA VAL A 214 0.17 3.54 -63.78
C VAL A 214 -0.84 4.05 -64.80
N GLU A 215 -0.58 3.84 -66.08
CA GLU A 215 -1.56 4.12 -67.13
C GLU A 215 -2.66 3.06 -67.06
N ASP A 216 -3.92 3.50 -67.02
CA ASP A 216 -5.07 2.61 -67.11
C ASP A 216 -5.09 1.98 -68.51
N LEU A 217 -4.92 0.65 -68.56
CA LEU A 217 -5.15 -0.12 -69.78
C LEU A 217 -6.66 -0.26 -69.99
N TYR A 218 -7.30 0.82 -70.46
CA TYR A 218 -8.55 0.66 -71.20
C TYR A 218 -8.21 0.03 -72.55
N GLY A 219 -8.53 -1.25 -72.67
CA GLY A 219 -8.40 -2.04 -73.89
C GLY A 219 -9.13 -1.41 -75.07
N GLY A 220 -8.49 -1.50 -76.24
CA GLY A 220 -9.07 -1.17 -77.54
C GLY A 220 -9.98 -2.27 -78.09
#